data_AF-A0A2N5YSN0-F1
#
_entry.id   AF-A0A2N5YSN0-F1
#
_cell.length_a   1.000
_cell.length_b   1.000
_cell.length_c   1.000
_cell.angle_alpha   90.00
_cell.angle_beta   90.00
_cell.angle_gamma   90.00
#
_symmetry.space_group_name_H-M   'P 1'
#
loop_
_entity.id
_entity.type
_entity.pdbx_description
1 polymer ?
#
loop_
_entity_poly.entity_id
_entity_poly.type
_entity_poly.pdbx_seq_one_letter_code
_entity_poly.pdbx_strand_id
1 'polypeptide(L)'
;MTRCFVILFFLIFAFSFSCNVTHDEDEMYVPTDVLVKTDSTYSIAEVFNFINSFDFKVEDISSSLFYSTLPFDSIEYVKEYLTELEYYGTSQNSIEAYVHYRFNEILVSVSLRDMHKIGNQISWLNAIEDLQLHEKPRYLIHFNVPKGQERQWEKRFEEYGFVEWAELNYYIEVTY
;
A
#
# COMPACT_ATOMS: atom_id res chain seq x y z
N MET A 1 -54.29 -44.58 -26.01
CA MET A 1 -54.51 -43.68 -24.86
C MET A 1 -53.51 -44.04 -23.77
N THR A 2 -52.34 -43.40 -23.75
CA THR A 2 -51.35 -43.64 -22.70
C THR A 2 -50.55 -42.37 -22.44
N ARG A 3 -51.15 -41.57 -21.54
CA ARG A 3 -50.56 -40.78 -20.45
C ARG A 3 -49.25 -40.02 -20.72
N CYS A 4 -49.48 -38.75 -21.05
CA CYS A 4 -48.84 -37.56 -20.49
C CYS A 4 -48.37 -37.78 -19.03
N PHE A 5 -47.07 -37.92 -18.76
CA PHE A 5 -46.49 -37.80 -17.42
C PHE A 5 -44.95 -37.68 -17.47
N VAL A 6 -44.42 -36.60 -18.06
CA VAL A 6 -42.96 -36.31 -18.01
C VAL A 6 -42.66 -34.84 -17.63
N ILE A 7 -43.66 -33.97 -17.56
CA ILE A 7 -43.45 -32.54 -17.32
C ILE A 7 -43.77 -32.19 -15.86
N LEU A 8 -43.03 -32.75 -14.90
CA LEU A 8 -43.12 -32.30 -13.50
C LEU A 8 -41.82 -32.46 -12.70
N PHE A 9 -40.68 -32.68 -13.36
CA PHE A 9 -39.38 -32.82 -12.66
C PHE A 9 -38.38 -31.70 -12.98
N PHE A 10 -38.67 -30.84 -13.97
CA PHE A 10 -37.77 -29.75 -14.38
C PHE A 10 -38.05 -28.38 -13.71
N LEU A 11 -39.11 -28.25 -12.92
CA LEU A 11 -39.47 -26.97 -12.27
C LEU A 11 -38.92 -26.80 -10.84
N ILE A 12 -38.31 -27.84 -10.25
CA ILE A 12 -37.78 -27.76 -8.87
C ILE A 12 -36.30 -27.35 -8.84
N PHE A 13 -35.57 -27.44 -9.96
CA PHE A 13 -34.15 -27.06 -10.01
C PHE A 13 -33.91 -25.57 -10.35
N ALA A 14 -34.97 -24.81 -10.65
CA ALA A 14 -34.87 -23.40 -11.04
C ALA A 14 -34.91 -22.42 -9.86
N PHE A 15 -35.04 -22.89 -8.61
CA PHE A 15 -35.27 -22.00 -7.44
C PHE A 15 -34.10 -21.91 -6.45
N SER A 16 -32.90 -22.39 -6.81
CA SER A 16 -31.73 -22.36 -5.91
C SER A 16 -30.68 -21.31 -6.25
N PHE A 17 -30.89 -20.46 -7.26
CA PHE A 17 -30.22 -19.15 -7.30
C PHE A 17 -30.97 -18.18 -6.38
N SER A 18 -31.06 -18.54 -5.10
CA SER A 18 -31.31 -17.54 -4.06
C SER A 18 -30.05 -16.70 -4.01
N CYS A 19 -30.09 -15.59 -4.74
CA CYS A 19 -29.16 -14.50 -4.60
C CYS A 19 -29.37 -13.95 -3.18
N ASN A 20 -28.72 -14.56 -2.20
CA ASN A 20 -28.49 -13.91 -0.92
C ASN A 20 -27.56 -12.75 -1.22
N VAL A 21 -28.15 -11.62 -1.62
CA VAL A 21 -27.52 -10.33 -1.41
C VAL A 21 -27.50 -10.20 0.10
N THR A 22 -26.44 -10.71 0.71
CA THR A 22 -26.03 -10.24 2.02
C THR A 22 -25.87 -8.75 1.82
N HIS A 23 -26.80 -7.98 2.39
CA HIS A 23 -26.51 -6.60 2.75
C HIS A 23 -25.34 -6.72 3.74
N ASP A 24 -24.12 -6.78 3.20
CA ASP A 24 -22.97 -6.25 3.89
C ASP A 24 -23.43 -4.87 4.34
N GLU A 25 -23.37 -4.63 5.65
CA GLU A 25 -23.54 -3.30 6.21
C GLU A 25 -22.74 -2.32 5.33
N ASP A 26 -23.32 -1.14 5.07
CA ASP A 26 -22.78 -0.10 4.18
C ASP A 26 -21.42 0.43 4.68
N GLU A 27 -20.41 -0.43 4.81
CA GLU A 27 -19.02 -0.05 5.03
C GLU A 27 -18.57 0.63 3.74
N MET A 28 -18.79 1.94 3.71
CA MET A 28 -18.29 2.78 2.64
C MET A 28 -16.77 2.81 2.78
N TYR A 29 -16.09 2.14 1.85
CA TYR A 29 -14.67 2.33 1.59
C TYR A 29 -14.47 3.38 0.50
N VAL A 30 -13.30 4.01 0.50
CA VAL A 30 -12.89 4.95 -0.53
C VAL A 30 -12.75 4.17 -1.84
N PRO A 31 -13.53 4.50 -2.89
CA PRO A 31 -13.44 3.78 -4.15
C PRO A 31 -12.01 3.82 -4.69
N THR A 32 -11.59 2.73 -5.33
CA THR A 32 -10.24 2.48 -5.87
C THR A 32 -9.15 2.22 -4.84
N ASP A 33 -9.33 2.53 -3.56
CA ASP A 33 -8.22 2.47 -2.60
C ASP A 33 -8.07 1.08 -1.99
N VAL A 34 -6.84 0.54 -2.09
CA VAL A 34 -6.43 -0.68 -1.38
C VAL A 34 -5.09 -0.43 -0.71
N LEU A 35 -5.04 -0.71 0.59
CA LEU A 35 -3.85 -0.58 1.42
C LEU A 35 -3.16 -1.93 1.53
N VAL A 36 -1.84 -1.97 1.32
CA VAL A 36 -1.05 -3.20 1.37
C VAL A 36 0.12 -3.01 2.32
N LYS A 37 0.21 -3.83 3.36
CA LYS A 37 1.35 -3.85 4.28
C LYS A 37 2.31 -4.97 3.91
N THR A 38 3.57 -4.62 3.77
CA THR A 38 4.66 -5.58 3.57
C THR A 38 5.26 -6.03 4.89
N ASP A 39 5.76 -7.26 4.92
CA ASP A 39 6.54 -7.78 6.04
C ASP A 39 7.91 -7.09 6.15
N SER A 40 8.70 -7.45 7.17
CA SER A 40 9.99 -6.81 7.43
C SER A 40 11.18 -7.35 6.63
N THR A 41 10.93 -8.23 5.66
CA THR A 41 11.97 -8.85 4.82
C THR A 41 11.98 -8.31 3.39
N TYR A 42 10.93 -7.59 3.00
CA TYR A 42 10.75 -7.10 1.63
C TYR A 42 11.28 -5.68 1.49
N SER A 43 12.40 -5.51 0.78
CA SER A 43 13.12 -4.23 0.62
C SER A 43 12.34 -3.20 -0.19
N ILE A 44 12.71 -1.92 -0.09
CA ILE A 44 12.08 -0.87 -0.92
C ILE A 44 12.28 -1.09 -2.43
N ALA A 45 13.41 -1.66 -2.84
CA ALA A 45 13.67 -1.98 -4.24
C ALA A 45 12.72 -3.09 -4.75
N GLU A 46 12.45 -4.08 -3.91
CA GLU A 46 11.48 -5.14 -4.20
C GLU A 46 10.03 -4.61 -4.20
N VAL A 47 9.72 -3.65 -3.33
CA VAL A 47 8.44 -2.90 -3.37
C VAL A 47 8.27 -2.18 -4.70
N PHE A 48 9.30 -1.48 -5.19
CA PHE A 48 9.24 -0.83 -6.50
C PHE A 48 9.04 -1.83 -7.64
N ASN A 49 9.74 -2.97 -7.62
CA ASN A 49 9.51 -4.04 -8.60
C ASN A 49 8.08 -4.58 -8.55
N PHE A 50 7.52 -4.75 -7.34
CA PHE A 50 6.14 -5.19 -7.16
C PHE A 50 5.13 -4.18 -7.70
N ILE A 51 5.28 -2.90 -7.37
CA ILE A 51 4.44 -1.82 -7.91
C ILE A 51 4.49 -1.78 -9.43
N ASN A 52 5.70 -1.90 -10.02
CA ASN A 52 5.91 -1.91 -11.46
C ASN A 52 5.34 -3.14 -12.17
N SER A 53 4.92 -4.18 -11.43
CA SER A 53 4.24 -5.35 -12.01
C SER A 53 2.76 -5.07 -12.35
N PHE A 54 2.24 -3.91 -11.94
CA PHE A 54 0.89 -3.44 -12.23
C PHE A 54 0.91 -2.07 -12.92
N ASP A 55 -0.17 -1.75 -13.61
CA ASP A 55 -0.42 -0.42 -14.18
C ASP A 55 -1.33 0.40 -13.25
N PHE A 56 -1.02 0.38 -11.95
CA PHE A 56 -1.79 1.08 -10.93
C PHE A 56 -1.09 2.35 -10.51
N LYS A 57 -1.88 3.38 -10.22
CA LYS A 57 -1.36 4.52 -9.49
C LYS A 57 -1.08 4.08 -8.05
N VAL A 58 0.07 4.49 -7.53
CA VAL A 58 0.39 4.44 -6.11
C VAL A 58 0.33 5.86 -5.57
N GLU A 59 -0.58 6.09 -4.64
CA GLU A 59 -0.78 7.40 -4.00
C GLU A 59 0.42 7.71 -3.09
N ASP A 60 0.74 6.79 -2.19
CA ASP A 60 1.90 6.89 -1.32
C ASP A 60 2.43 5.53 -0.85
N ILE A 61 3.69 5.53 -0.40
CA ILE A 61 4.34 4.48 0.36
C ILE A 61 4.78 5.11 1.67
N SER A 62 4.26 4.62 2.79
CA SER A 62 4.53 5.13 4.13
C SER A 62 5.09 4.05 5.07
N SER A 63 5.27 4.42 6.33
CA SER A 63 5.87 3.56 7.38
C SER A 63 7.31 3.13 7.11
N SER A 64 8.02 3.84 6.22
CA SER A 64 9.40 3.54 5.90
C SER A 64 10.35 4.21 6.89
N LEU A 65 11.14 3.42 7.61
CA LEU A 65 12.13 3.90 8.56
C LEU A 65 13.52 3.50 8.07
N PHE A 66 14.41 4.48 8.04
CA PHE A 66 15.80 4.30 7.66
C PHE A 66 16.71 4.86 8.75
N TYR A 67 17.94 4.34 8.80
CA TYR A 67 19.02 4.92 9.60
C TYR A 67 20.21 5.21 8.70
N SER A 68 20.80 6.41 8.84
CA SER A 68 22.03 6.76 8.13
C SER A 68 23.25 6.40 8.97
N THR A 69 24.30 5.92 8.30
CA THR A 69 25.63 5.74 8.90
C THR A 69 26.50 7.00 8.82
N LEU A 70 25.98 8.10 8.26
CA LEU A 70 26.65 9.40 8.33
C LEU A 70 26.82 9.87 9.80
N PRO A 71 27.89 10.62 10.09
CA PRO A 71 28.05 11.27 11.39
C PRO A 71 26.82 12.10 11.79
N PHE A 72 26.42 12.05 13.07
CA PHE A 72 25.20 12.72 13.55
C PHE A 72 25.18 14.25 13.35
N ASP A 73 26.35 14.88 13.25
CA ASP A 73 26.51 16.30 12.94
C ASP A 73 26.22 16.63 11.47
N SER A 74 26.00 15.60 10.63
CA SER A 74 25.51 15.72 9.25
C SER A 74 23.98 15.80 9.13
N ILE A 75 23.26 15.93 10.24
CA ILE A 75 21.78 15.93 10.25
C ILE A 75 21.17 17.04 9.38
N GLU A 76 21.75 18.24 9.37
CA GLU A 76 21.22 19.35 8.56
C GLU A 76 21.43 19.09 7.07
N TYR A 77 22.58 18.53 6.67
CA TYR A 77 22.81 18.09 5.29
C TYR A 77 21.77 17.04 4.84
N VAL A 78 21.46 16.06 5.70
CA VAL A 78 20.44 15.04 5.41
C VAL A 78 19.06 15.69 5.21
N LYS A 79 18.67 16.63 6.07
CA LYS A 79 17.39 17.34 5.94
C LYS A 79 17.31 18.17 4.67
N GLU A 80 18.37 18.89 4.33
CA GLU A 80 18.46 19.71 3.12
C GLU A 80 18.33 18.83 1.88
N TYR A 81 19.13 17.77 1.77
CA TYR A 81 19.06 16.82 0.66
C TYR A 81 17.65 16.24 0.49
N LEU A 82 17.03 15.78 1.59
CA LEU A 82 15.69 15.21 1.53
C LEU A 82 14.64 16.26 1.14
N THR A 83 14.75 17.51 1.59
CA THR A 83 13.76 18.56 1.26
C THR A 83 13.79 18.94 -0.22
N GLU A 84 14.89 18.69 -0.92
CA GLU A 84 15.03 18.98 -2.34
C GLU A 84 14.34 17.97 -3.27
N LEU A 85 13.95 16.78 -2.80
CA LEU A 85 13.29 15.80 -3.68
C LEU A 85 11.78 16.10 -3.78
N GLU A 86 11.23 16.05 -4.99
CA GLU A 86 9.92 16.63 -5.30
C GLU A 86 8.71 15.72 -5.02
N TYR A 87 8.94 14.52 -4.49
CA TYR A 87 7.92 13.45 -4.39
C TYR A 87 7.58 13.05 -2.94
N TYR A 88 7.69 14.00 -2.01
CA TYR A 88 7.20 13.84 -0.65
C TYR A 88 5.81 14.45 -0.49
N GLY A 89 5.03 13.90 0.44
CA GLY A 89 3.71 14.42 0.73
C GLY A 89 3.68 15.91 1.11
N THR A 90 2.59 16.58 0.75
CA THR A 90 2.32 17.99 1.10
C THR A 90 1.94 18.23 2.56
N SER A 91 1.92 17.18 3.39
CA SER A 91 1.67 17.30 4.82
C SER A 91 2.99 17.58 5.57
N GLN A 92 2.88 18.23 6.72
CA GLN A 92 3.98 18.60 7.62
C GLN A 92 4.87 17.42 8.07
N ASN A 93 4.49 16.17 7.78
CA ASN A 93 5.11 14.94 8.30
C ASN A 93 5.60 14.00 7.17
N SER A 94 5.83 14.51 5.95
CA SER A 94 6.23 13.65 4.83
C SER A 94 7.70 13.22 4.86
N ILE A 95 8.54 14.00 5.54
CA ILE A 95 9.94 13.71 5.81
C ILE A 95 10.25 14.15 7.23
N GLU A 96 10.76 13.24 8.04
CA GLU A 96 11.30 13.55 9.35
C GLU A 96 12.70 12.94 9.47
N ALA A 97 13.70 13.79 9.72
CA ALA A 97 15.06 13.36 10.04
C ALA A 97 15.47 13.90 11.41
N TYR A 98 15.95 13.01 12.29
CA TYR A 98 16.41 13.38 13.63
C TYR A 98 17.51 12.45 14.13
N VAL A 99 18.30 12.92 15.10
CA VAL A 99 19.34 12.10 15.74
C VAL A 99 18.70 11.27 16.87
N HIS A 100 18.85 9.95 16.80
CA HIS A 100 18.37 9.06 17.85
C HIS A 100 19.30 9.09 19.06
N TYR A 101 18.81 9.60 20.20
CA TYR A 101 19.60 9.91 21.40
C TYR A 101 20.44 8.74 21.95
N ARG A 102 20.00 7.49 21.76
CA ARG A 102 20.70 6.31 22.31
C ARG A 102 21.83 5.79 21.41
N PHE A 103 21.65 5.90 20.10
CA PHE A 103 22.55 5.25 19.12
C PHE A 103 23.43 6.28 18.42
N ASN A 104 23.10 7.57 18.54
CA ASN A 104 23.81 8.65 17.87
C ASN A 104 23.83 8.48 16.34
N GLU A 105 22.75 7.90 15.82
CA GLU A 105 22.49 7.66 14.40
C GLU A 105 21.37 8.59 13.94
N ILE A 106 21.41 8.97 12.66
CA ILE A 106 20.33 9.76 12.06
C ILE A 106 19.23 8.80 11.64
N LEU A 107 18.02 8.98 12.18
CA LEU A 107 16.81 8.29 11.74
C LEU A 107 16.07 9.15 10.73
N VAL A 108 15.59 8.50 9.67
CA VAL A 108 14.83 9.12 8.59
C VAL A 108 13.52 8.37 8.44
N SER A 109 12.40 9.07 8.58
CA SER A 109 11.05 8.57 8.29
C SER A 109 10.50 9.33 7.10
N VAL A 110 10.07 8.61 6.06
CA VAL A 110 9.54 9.24 4.85
C VAL A 110 8.22 8.61 4.39
N SER A 111 7.40 9.45 3.77
CA SER A 111 6.25 9.07 2.95
C SER A 111 6.52 9.48 1.51
N LEU A 112 6.63 8.47 0.65
CA LEU A 112 7.00 8.60 -0.75
C LEU A 112 5.76 8.62 -1.63
N ARG A 113 5.56 9.66 -2.44
CA ARG A 113 4.41 9.78 -3.36
C ARG A 113 4.80 9.51 -4.80
N ASP A 114 3.78 9.29 -5.63
CA ASP A 114 3.95 9.11 -7.07
C ASP A 114 4.95 8.00 -7.44
N MET A 115 5.07 6.97 -6.59
CA MET A 115 6.04 5.88 -6.79
C MET A 115 5.62 4.90 -7.88
N HIS A 116 4.58 5.20 -8.66
CA HIS A 116 4.32 4.61 -9.97
C HIS A 116 5.23 5.19 -11.07
N LYS A 117 5.90 6.34 -10.82
CA LYS A 117 6.85 6.96 -11.74
C LYS A 117 8.26 6.41 -11.50
N ILE A 118 8.81 5.73 -12.51
CA ILE A 118 10.16 5.14 -12.44
C ILE A 118 11.24 6.17 -12.09
N GLY A 119 11.12 7.43 -12.56
CA GLY A 119 12.08 8.49 -12.23
C GLY A 119 12.18 8.79 -10.72
N ASN A 120 11.03 8.78 -10.02
CA ASN A 120 10.99 9.00 -8.57
C ASN A 120 11.61 7.81 -7.81
N GLN A 121 11.34 6.59 -8.28
CA GLN A 121 11.94 5.37 -7.71
C GLN A 121 13.47 5.40 -7.82
N ILE A 122 14.00 5.72 -9.01
CA ILE A 122 15.46 5.82 -9.23
C ILE A 122 16.06 6.91 -8.36
N SER A 123 15.43 8.09 -8.31
CA SER A 123 15.90 9.19 -7.46
C SER A 123 15.95 8.79 -5.99
N TRP A 124 14.95 8.04 -5.49
CA TRP A 124 14.93 7.58 -4.11
C TRP A 124 16.01 6.52 -3.83
N LEU A 125 16.23 5.59 -4.75
CA LEU A 125 17.30 4.60 -4.63
C LEU A 125 18.68 5.28 -4.58
N ASN A 126 18.89 6.32 -5.38
CA ASN A 126 20.13 7.11 -5.32
C ASN A 126 20.25 7.86 -3.98
N ALA A 127 19.16 8.42 -3.46
CA ALA A 127 19.15 9.09 -2.16
C ALA A 127 19.53 8.13 -1.02
N ILE A 128 19.11 6.86 -1.09
CA ILE A 128 19.52 5.81 -0.15
C ILE A 128 21.05 5.62 -0.18
N GLU A 129 21.66 5.58 -1.36
CA GLU A 129 23.10 5.43 -1.51
C GLU A 129 23.86 6.68 -1.02
N ASP A 130 23.48 7.86 -1.49
CA ASP A 130 24.12 9.14 -1.19
C ASP A 130 24.10 9.47 0.31
N LEU A 131 22.96 9.22 0.96
CA LEU A 131 22.76 9.47 2.39
C LEU A 131 23.15 8.26 3.26
N GLN A 132 23.71 7.20 2.68
CA GLN A 132 24.12 5.97 3.36
C GLN A 132 23.00 5.41 4.27
N LEU A 133 21.78 5.40 3.74
CA LEU A 133 20.60 4.93 4.43
C LEU A 133 20.55 3.41 4.43
N HIS A 134 20.24 2.86 5.59
CA HIS A 134 19.93 1.46 5.78
C HIS A 134 18.47 1.32 6.16
N GLU A 135 17.76 0.47 5.43
CA GLU A 135 16.34 0.24 5.63
C GLU A 135 16.05 -0.57 6.90
N LYS A 136 14.92 -0.25 7.53
CA LYS A 136 14.17 -1.15 8.40
C LYS A 136 12.86 -1.45 7.68
N PRO A 137 12.84 -2.48 6.81
CA PRO A 137 11.73 -2.72 5.89
C PRO A 137 10.43 -2.93 6.67
N ARG A 138 9.36 -2.24 6.24
CA ARG A 138 7.97 -2.38 6.69
C ARG A 138 7.08 -1.33 6.02
N TYR A 139 6.77 -1.50 4.75
CA TYR A 139 6.09 -0.49 3.94
C TYR A 139 4.59 -0.65 3.97
N LEU A 140 3.86 0.46 4.08
CA LEU A 140 2.43 0.54 3.79
C LEU A 140 2.27 1.20 2.41
N ILE A 141 1.78 0.46 1.44
CA ILE A 141 1.59 0.91 0.06
C ILE A 141 0.11 1.23 -0.13
N HIS A 142 -0.19 2.40 -0.68
CA HIS A 142 -1.53 2.83 -1.00
C HIS A 142 -1.77 2.77 -2.52
N PHE A 143 -2.43 1.71 -2.97
CA PHE A 143 -2.77 1.50 -4.38
C PHE A 143 -4.12 2.14 -4.73
N ASN A 144 -4.21 2.72 -5.94
CA ASN A 144 -5.47 2.96 -6.62
C ASN A 144 -5.69 1.88 -7.69
N VAL A 145 -6.54 0.90 -7.38
CA VAL A 145 -6.91 -0.20 -8.27
C VAL A 145 -8.12 0.16 -9.13
N PRO A 146 -8.44 -0.61 -10.20
CA PRO A 146 -9.61 -0.33 -11.01
C PRO A 146 -10.90 -0.32 -10.18
N LYS A 147 -11.73 0.72 -10.36
CA LYS A 147 -12.99 0.88 -9.64
C LYS A 147 -13.88 -0.37 -9.77
N GLY A 148 -14.42 -0.84 -8.65
CA GLY A 148 -15.26 -2.03 -8.58
C GLY A 148 -14.48 -3.35 -8.50
N GLN A 149 -13.13 -3.31 -8.45
CA GLN A 149 -12.27 -4.48 -8.26
C GLN A 149 -11.53 -4.46 -6.91
N GLU A 150 -11.85 -3.55 -5.99
CA GLU A 150 -11.13 -3.32 -4.74
C GLU A 150 -11.06 -4.60 -3.90
N ARG A 151 -12.20 -5.24 -3.61
CA ARG A 151 -12.26 -6.54 -2.90
C ARG A 151 -11.55 -7.68 -3.62
N GLN A 152 -11.47 -7.63 -4.96
CA GLN A 152 -10.74 -8.65 -5.72
C GLN A 152 -9.23 -8.45 -5.56
N TRP A 153 -8.77 -7.20 -5.59
CA TRP A 153 -7.36 -6.86 -5.47
C TRP A 153 -6.84 -6.98 -4.04
N GLU A 154 -7.64 -6.62 -3.04
CA GLU A 154 -7.38 -6.91 -1.62
C GLU A 154 -6.97 -8.39 -1.45
N LYS A 155 -7.87 -9.32 -1.82
CA LYS A 155 -7.61 -10.76 -1.74
C LYS A 155 -6.40 -11.20 -2.56
N ARG A 156 -6.23 -10.64 -3.76
CA ARG A 156 -5.10 -10.97 -4.62
C ARG A 156 -3.76 -10.51 -4.04
N PHE A 157 -3.73 -9.37 -3.34
CA PHE A 157 -2.52 -8.91 -2.69
C PHE A 157 -2.13 -9.80 -1.50
N GLU A 158 -3.09 -10.34 -0.75
CA GLU A 158 -2.80 -11.30 0.33
C GLU A 158 -2.18 -12.62 -0.16
N GLU A 159 -2.31 -12.96 -1.45
CA GLU A 159 -1.68 -14.16 -2.03
C GLU A 159 -0.15 -14.03 -2.16
N TYR A 160 0.40 -12.81 -2.07
CA TYR A 160 1.84 -12.59 -2.14
C TYR A 160 2.49 -12.86 -0.78
N GLY A 161 3.47 -13.77 -0.74
CA GLY A 161 4.06 -14.23 0.53
C GLY A 161 4.80 -13.18 1.36
N PHE A 162 5.07 -11.99 0.81
CA PHE A 162 5.68 -10.87 1.52
C PHE A 162 4.66 -9.85 2.06
N VAL A 163 3.37 -10.04 1.78
CA VAL A 163 2.27 -9.18 2.23
C VAL A 163 1.82 -9.65 3.62
N GLU A 164 1.92 -8.77 4.62
CA GLU A 164 1.45 -9.03 5.99
C GLU A 164 -0.07 -8.96 6.05
N TRP A 165 -0.66 -7.99 5.37
CA TRP A 165 -2.11 -7.84 5.17
C TRP A 165 -2.41 -6.90 3.99
N ALA A 166 -3.60 -7.03 3.41
CA ALA A 166 -4.17 -6.05 2.50
C ALA A 166 -5.60 -5.73 2.94
N GLU A 167 -5.97 -4.45 2.92
CA GLU A 167 -7.27 -3.98 3.43
C GLU A 167 -7.84 -2.88 2.53
N LEU A 168 -9.17 -2.77 2.49
CA LEU A 168 -9.85 -1.61 1.90
C LEU A 168 -9.66 -0.35 2.78
N ASN A 169 -9.60 0.82 2.17
CA ASN A 169 -9.52 2.09 2.89
C ASN A 169 -10.92 2.56 3.34
N TYR A 170 -11.30 2.31 4.58
CA TYR A 170 -12.64 2.64 5.10
C TYR A 170 -12.77 4.10 5.57
N TYR A 171 -13.95 4.71 5.35
CA TYR A 171 -14.26 6.00 5.98
C TYR A 171 -14.40 5.81 7.50
N ILE A 172 -13.77 6.69 8.27
CA ILE A 172 -13.90 6.71 9.74
C ILE A 172 -15.12 7.56 10.10
N GLU A 173 -16.09 7.00 10.83
CA GLU A 173 -17.18 7.78 11.42
C GLU A 173 -16.65 8.60 12.61
N VAL A 174 -16.79 9.93 12.54
CA VAL A 174 -16.42 10.83 13.63
C VAL A 174 -17.65 11.10 14.48
N THR A 175 -17.76 10.44 15.63
CA THR A 175 -18.79 10.74 16.63
C THR A 175 -18.34 11.89 17.54
N TYR A 176 -19.15 12.95 17.63
CA TYR A 176 -18.95 14.12 18.50
C TYR A 176 -19.73 13.99 19.82
#